data_AF-A0A521QKS8-F1
#
_entry.id   AF-A0A521QKS8-F1
#
_cell.length_a   1.000
_cell.length_b   1.000
_cell.length_c   1.000
_cell.angle_alpha   90.00
_cell.angle_beta   90.00
_cell.angle_gamma   90.00
#
_symmetry.space_group_name_H-M   'P 1'
#
loop_
_entity.id
_entity.type
_entity.pdbx_description
1 polymer ?
#
loop_
_entity_poly.entity_id
_entity_poly.type
_entity_poly.pdbx_seq_one_letter_code
_entity_poly.pdbx_strand_id
1 'polypeptide(L)'
;MPGPNPVLAKGALMASHIYSTAAEAGPKFRIDEAIVDGDLGNLAKIAMKNDAYLKELISKASGGKRAVLGSAKGLQFFMIKGGGEGFLDPYYFGKDASRLMIAGGTTTSSSGGVTMVFDNNDLLAVFDHTGKLIGSALLQRPISITDPSRKNPHMWTEHTANRVYDAWDGRPVTLYRNKNFDIQYFGLMIDDSLGWYDKGRVRVDLHKQEATNGCIFIVDPNTPPYSDKAKLNMFEPQLIKDIQTHIRATAKSNIGTMYVIKII
;
A
#
# COMPACT_ATOMS: atom_id res chain seq x y z
N MET A 1 28.09 27.99 0.75
CA MET A 1 27.15 27.21 1.59
C MET A 1 27.98 26.15 2.32
N PRO A 2 27.76 25.89 3.62
CA PRO A 2 28.43 24.77 4.28
C PRO A 2 28.07 23.48 3.52
N GLY A 3 29.07 22.63 3.28
CA GLY A 3 28.90 21.38 2.54
C GLY A 3 28.04 20.35 3.29
N PRO A 4 27.92 19.12 2.75
CA PRO A 4 27.13 18.06 3.36
C PRO A 4 27.47 17.87 4.85
N ASN A 5 26.44 17.84 5.70
CA ASN A 5 26.58 17.58 7.13
C ASN A 5 25.65 16.42 7.51
N PRO A 6 26.19 15.18 7.56
CA PRO A 6 25.39 13.98 7.82
C PRO A 6 24.61 14.03 9.14
N VAL A 7 25.16 14.62 10.20
CA VAL A 7 24.50 14.69 11.51
C VAL A 7 23.27 15.60 11.45
N LEU A 8 23.40 16.78 10.86
CA LEU A 8 22.29 17.71 10.71
C LEU A 8 21.22 17.16 9.77
N ALA A 9 21.61 16.56 8.65
CA ALA A 9 20.69 15.96 7.69
C ALA A 9 19.91 14.80 8.29
N LYS A 10 20.57 13.92 9.04
CA LYS A 10 19.94 12.82 9.77
C LYS A 10 18.92 13.33 10.78
N GLY A 11 19.31 14.32 11.59
CA GLY A 11 18.41 14.93 12.59
C GLY A 11 17.17 15.57 11.94
N ALA A 12 17.36 16.29 10.83
CA ALA A 12 16.27 16.91 10.09
C ALA A 12 15.36 15.87 9.42
N LEU A 13 15.91 14.77 8.90
CA LEU A 13 15.13 13.65 8.36
C LEU A 13 14.22 13.05 9.43
N MET A 14 14.77 12.72 10.60
CA MET A 14 14.01 12.17 11.74
C MET A 14 12.95 13.14 12.28
N ALA A 15 13.18 14.45 12.17
CA ALA A 15 12.23 15.47 12.63
C ALA A 15 11.09 15.75 11.64
N SER A 16 11.29 15.47 10.36
CA SER A 16 10.33 15.78 9.29
C SER A 16 9.59 14.56 8.74
N HIS A 17 10.10 13.35 9.00
CA HIS A 17 9.57 12.09 8.48
C HIS A 17 9.35 11.10 9.63
N ILE A 18 8.20 10.43 9.62
CA ILE A 18 7.79 9.55 10.72
C ILE A 18 8.16 8.10 10.40
N TYR A 19 9.07 7.56 11.21
CA TYR A 19 9.48 6.16 11.20
C TYR A 19 8.93 5.48 12.47
N SER A 20 8.22 4.39 12.27
CA SER A 20 7.58 3.60 13.32
C SER A 20 8.61 2.70 14.02
N THR A 21 8.16 1.84 14.93
CA THR A 21 9.00 0.78 15.54
C THR A 21 8.95 -0.54 14.79
N ALA A 22 8.32 -0.60 13.62
CA ALA A 22 8.26 -1.79 12.78
C ALA A 22 9.66 -2.23 12.31
N ALA A 23 9.80 -3.51 11.96
CA ALA A 23 11.09 -4.09 11.55
C ALA A 23 11.64 -3.42 10.27
N GLU A 24 10.77 -2.92 9.40
CA GLU A 24 11.09 -2.26 8.14
C GLU A 24 11.54 -0.80 8.32
N ALA A 25 11.23 -0.17 9.46
CA ALA A 25 11.51 1.25 9.69
C ALA A 25 13.01 1.57 9.63
N GLY A 26 13.86 0.74 10.26
CA GLY A 26 15.31 0.90 10.23
C GLY A 26 15.91 0.78 8.83
N PRO A 27 15.65 -0.31 8.09
CA PRO A 27 16.04 -0.45 6.69
C PRO A 27 15.57 0.71 5.80
N LYS A 28 14.28 1.11 5.89
CA LYS A 28 13.75 2.23 5.10
C LYS A 28 14.39 3.56 5.46
N PHE A 29 14.63 3.84 6.74
CA PHE A 29 15.37 5.02 7.19
C PHE A 29 16.77 5.09 6.57
N ARG A 30 17.52 3.97 6.52
CA ARG A 30 18.85 3.94 5.89
C ARG A 30 18.81 4.23 4.40
N ILE A 31 17.75 3.79 3.71
CA ILE A 31 17.54 4.12 2.30
C ILE A 31 17.33 5.63 2.14
N ASP A 32 16.45 6.24 2.94
CA ASP A 32 16.19 7.68 2.85
C ASP A 32 17.41 8.50 3.24
N GLU A 33 18.14 8.12 4.29
CA GLU A 33 19.39 8.75 4.70
C GLU A 33 20.43 8.73 3.57
N ALA A 34 20.54 7.61 2.85
CA ALA A 34 21.43 7.48 1.70
C ALA A 34 20.97 8.30 0.47
N ILE A 35 19.67 8.57 0.33
CA ILE A 35 19.14 9.44 -0.74
C ILE A 35 19.35 10.92 -0.38
N VAL A 36 19.22 11.27 0.90
CA VAL A 36 19.52 12.61 1.40
C VAL A 36 21.02 12.91 1.28
N ASP A 37 21.87 11.91 1.51
CA ASP A 37 23.33 11.97 1.32
C ASP A 37 24.01 13.14 2.07
N GLY A 38 23.53 13.42 3.28
CA GLY A 38 24.05 14.50 4.12
C GLY A 38 23.69 15.92 3.64
N ASP A 39 22.93 16.07 2.55
CA ASP A 39 22.52 17.36 1.99
C ASP A 39 21.07 17.68 2.39
N LEU A 40 20.89 18.73 3.19
CA LEU A 40 19.57 19.20 3.61
C LEU A 40 18.67 19.60 2.44
N GLY A 41 19.23 20.04 1.31
CA GLY A 41 18.48 20.33 0.10
C GLY A 41 17.78 19.10 -0.49
N ASN A 42 18.24 17.90 -0.13
CA ASN A 42 17.65 16.65 -0.57
C ASN A 42 16.50 16.16 0.32
N LEU A 43 16.25 16.76 1.49
CA LEU A 43 15.14 16.35 2.37
C LEU A 43 13.79 16.41 1.66
N ALA A 44 13.54 17.48 0.90
CA ALA A 44 12.31 17.65 0.14
C ALA A 44 12.16 16.62 -1.01
N LYS A 45 13.22 15.88 -1.36
CA LYS A 45 13.14 14.81 -2.35
C LYS A 45 12.41 13.58 -1.80
N ILE A 46 12.48 13.34 -0.48
CA ILE A 46 11.78 12.24 0.18
C ILE A 46 10.29 12.56 0.20
N ALA A 47 9.58 12.15 -0.85
CA ALA A 47 8.18 12.48 -1.01
C ALA A 47 7.46 11.42 -1.84
N MET A 48 6.28 11.01 -1.40
CA MET A 48 5.45 10.03 -2.11
C MET A 48 5.11 10.44 -3.56
N LYS A 49 5.09 11.74 -3.87
CA LYS A 49 4.79 12.25 -5.22
C LYS A 49 6.03 12.52 -6.07
N ASN A 50 7.22 12.22 -5.56
CA ASN A 50 8.47 12.44 -6.28
C ASN A 50 8.86 11.19 -7.08
N ASP A 51 8.77 11.29 -8.41
CA ASP A 51 9.08 10.22 -9.37
C ASP A 51 10.50 9.66 -9.20
N ALA A 52 11.51 10.54 -9.09
CA ALA A 52 12.90 10.13 -8.99
C ALA A 52 13.17 9.41 -7.66
N TYR A 53 12.62 9.93 -6.56
CA TYR A 53 12.73 9.29 -5.26
C TYR A 53 12.08 7.91 -5.24
N LEU A 54 10.86 7.75 -5.78
CA LEU A 54 10.20 6.44 -5.77
C LEU A 54 10.95 5.40 -6.63
N LYS A 55 11.53 5.81 -7.76
CA LYS A 55 12.41 4.95 -8.56
C LYS A 55 13.63 4.50 -7.77
N GLU A 56 14.27 5.43 -7.06
CA GLU A 56 15.44 5.14 -6.24
C GLU A 56 15.10 4.25 -5.05
N LEU A 57 13.96 4.50 -4.39
CA LEU A 57 13.42 3.66 -3.33
C LEU A 57 13.19 2.23 -3.83
N ILE A 58 12.51 2.04 -4.96
CA ILE A 58 12.28 0.70 -5.56
C ILE A 58 13.59 -0.04 -5.81
N SER A 59 14.57 0.65 -6.39
CA SER A 59 15.88 0.09 -6.67
C SER A 59 16.60 -0.33 -5.38
N LYS A 60 16.75 0.58 -4.41
CA LYS A 60 17.46 0.30 -3.16
C LYS A 60 16.74 -0.74 -2.29
N ALA A 61 15.41 -0.64 -2.15
CA ALA A 61 14.59 -1.57 -1.38
C ALA A 61 14.67 -3.01 -1.90
N SER A 62 14.81 -3.19 -3.22
CA SER A 62 14.94 -4.50 -3.84
C SER A 62 16.39 -5.00 -3.93
N GLY A 63 17.36 -4.25 -3.42
CA GLY A 63 18.79 -4.53 -3.60
C GLY A 63 19.23 -4.50 -5.07
N GLY A 64 18.59 -3.64 -5.87
CA GLY A 64 18.83 -3.49 -7.32
C GLY A 64 18.12 -4.51 -8.21
N LYS A 65 17.36 -5.45 -7.64
CA LYS A 65 16.68 -6.51 -8.41
C LYS A 65 15.49 -6.01 -9.21
N ARG A 66 14.90 -4.89 -8.81
CA ARG A 66 13.75 -4.25 -9.47
C ARG A 66 14.08 -2.80 -9.78
N ALA A 67 13.64 -2.34 -10.94
CA ALA A 67 13.70 -0.95 -11.34
C ALA A 67 12.48 -0.63 -12.21
N VAL A 68 12.09 0.64 -12.25
CA VAL A 68 11.06 1.12 -13.18
C VAL A 68 11.65 1.12 -14.59
N LEU A 69 11.00 0.41 -15.52
CA LEU A 69 11.46 0.30 -16.90
C LEU A 69 10.86 1.41 -17.77
N GLY A 70 11.62 1.92 -18.72
CA GLY A 70 11.16 2.90 -19.72
C GLY A 70 10.41 2.30 -20.92
N SER A 71 10.13 1.00 -20.90
CA SER A 71 9.52 0.25 -22.01
C SER A 71 8.69 -0.95 -21.53
N ALA A 72 7.97 -0.79 -20.43
CA ALA A 72 7.18 -1.87 -19.84
C ALA A 72 5.91 -2.17 -20.66
N LYS A 73 5.43 -3.42 -20.58
CA LYS A 73 4.12 -3.80 -21.11
C LYS A 73 3.03 -3.34 -20.14
N GLY A 74 2.43 -2.18 -20.43
CA GLY A 74 1.38 -1.59 -19.60
C GLY A 74 1.92 -0.87 -18.37
N LEU A 75 1.07 -0.71 -17.34
CA LEU A 75 1.45 -0.09 -16.08
C LEU A 75 2.37 -1.00 -15.25
N GLN A 76 3.22 -0.38 -14.44
CA GLN A 76 4.12 -1.04 -13.50
C GLN A 76 3.68 -0.67 -12.09
N PHE A 77 3.17 -1.64 -11.34
CA PHE A 77 2.76 -1.46 -9.95
C PHE A 77 3.84 -2.00 -9.03
N PHE A 78 4.27 -1.20 -8.06
CA PHE A 78 5.25 -1.60 -7.06
C PHE A 78 4.65 -1.46 -5.67
N MET A 79 4.35 -2.58 -5.04
CA MET A 79 3.99 -2.65 -3.63
C MET A 79 5.26 -2.89 -2.83
N ILE A 80 5.65 -1.91 -2.02
CA ILE A 80 6.89 -1.91 -1.25
C ILE A 80 6.52 -2.10 0.22
N LYS A 81 6.81 -3.29 0.76
CA LYS A 81 6.53 -3.63 2.15
C LYS A 81 7.41 -2.80 3.08
N GLY A 82 6.80 -2.02 3.98
CA GLY A 82 7.51 -1.00 4.77
C GLY A 82 7.93 0.26 4.01
N GLY A 83 7.56 0.41 2.73
CA GLY A 83 7.92 1.57 1.91
C GLY A 83 7.26 2.87 2.34
N GLY A 84 6.20 2.79 3.16
CA GLY A 84 5.46 3.90 3.73
C GLY A 84 6.14 4.53 4.96
N GLU A 85 7.15 3.87 5.54
CA GLU A 85 7.96 4.45 6.61
C GLU A 85 8.62 5.75 6.13
N GLY A 86 8.51 6.80 6.94
CA GLY A 86 8.85 8.18 6.60
C GLY A 86 7.65 9.04 6.15
N PHE A 87 6.52 8.42 5.78
CA PHE A 87 5.29 9.11 5.34
C PHE A 87 4.09 8.88 6.26
N LEU A 88 4.31 8.22 7.39
CA LEU A 88 3.27 7.82 8.31
C LEU A 88 2.66 9.03 9.04
N ASP A 89 1.43 8.86 9.50
CA ASP A 89 0.81 9.81 10.41
C ASP A 89 1.64 9.96 11.71
N PRO A 90 1.78 11.17 12.28
CA PRO A 90 2.48 11.39 13.55
C PRO A 90 2.04 10.47 14.70
N TYR A 91 0.81 9.95 14.66
CA TYR A 91 0.29 8.95 15.59
C TYR A 91 1.20 7.71 15.74
N TYR A 92 1.95 7.34 14.71
CA TYR A 92 2.82 6.16 14.69
C TYR A 92 4.21 6.39 15.29
N PHE A 93 4.52 7.61 15.73
CA PHE A 93 5.78 7.88 16.43
C PHE A 93 5.88 7.00 17.69
N GLY A 94 6.95 6.19 17.77
CA GLY A 94 7.16 5.26 18.89
C GLY A 94 6.18 4.08 18.94
N LYS A 95 5.43 3.81 17.87
CA LYS A 95 4.51 2.67 17.77
C LYS A 95 4.84 1.79 16.58
N ASP A 96 4.42 0.54 16.64
CA ASP A 96 4.58 -0.40 15.54
C ASP A 96 3.46 -0.19 14.51
N ALA A 97 3.79 0.41 13.37
CA ALA A 97 2.82 0.64 12.30
C ALA A 97 2.46 -0.65 11.54
N SER A 98 3.24 -1.73 11.68
CA SER A 98 2.96 -3.02 11.06
C SER A 98 1.97 -3.87 11.85
N ARG A 99 1.60 -3.45 13.07
CA ARG A 99 0.74 -4.21 14.00
C ARG A 99 -0.31 -3.36 14.71
N LEU A 100 -0.99 -2.47 14.00
CA LEU A 100 -2.10 -1.70 14.58
C LEU A 100 -3.30 -2.60 14.86
N MET A 101 -3.64 -2.77 16.14
CA MET A 101 -4.82 -3.52 16.55
C MET A 101 -6.06 -2.61 16.67
N ILE A 102 -7.15 -3.00 16.02
CA ILE A 102 -8.47 -2.37 16.13
C ILE A 102 -9.45 -3.40 16.69
N ALA A 103 -9.95 -3.16 17.90
CA ALA A 103 -10.95 -3.99 18.56
C ALA A 103 -12.36 -3.43 18.31
N GLY A 104 -13.35 -4.31 18.20
CA GLY A 104 -14.75 -3.92 18.00
C GLY A 104 -15.09 -3.46 16.58
N GLY A 105 -14.30 -3.86 15.60
CA GLY A 105 -14.57 -3.60 14.18
C GLY A 105 -15.76 -4.40 13.64
N THR A 106 -16.13 -4.09 12.40
CA THR A 106 -17.16 -4.82 11.64
C THR A 106 -16.61 -5.35 10.33
N THR A 107 -16.92 -6.60 9.98
CA THR A 107 -16.60 -7.16 8.65
C THR A 107 -17.63 -6.76 7.60
N THR A 108 -17.35 -7.05 6.31
CA THR A 108 -18.34 -6.86 5.21
C THR A 108 -19.61 -7.69 5.38
N SER A 109 -19.60 -8.68 6.29
CA SER A 109 -20.80 -9.46 6.68
C SER A 109 -21.47 -8.97 7.97
N SER A 110 -21.12 -7.79 8.47
CA SER A 110 -21.74 -7.16 9.66
C SER A 110 -21.56 -7.91 10.98
N SER A 111 -20.55 -8.80 11.10
CA SER A 111 -20.19 -9.35 12.41
C SER A 111 -19.51 -8.26 13.24
N GLY A 112 -20.12 -7.91 14.38
CA GLY A 112 -19.53 -7.01 15.37
C GLY A 112 -18.61 -7.76 16.34
N GLY A 113 -17.75 -7.04 17.06
CA GLY A 113 -16.81 -7.64 18.00
C GLY A 113 -15.58 -8.27 17.32
N VAL A 114 -15.31 -7.90 16.08
CA VAL A 114 -14.17 -8.39 15.31
C VAL A 114 -12.91 -7.65 15.76
N THR A 115 -11.83 -8.40 15.93
CA THR A 115 -10.50 -7.83 16.15
C THR A 115 -9.72 -7.91 14.86
N MET A 116 -9.23 -6.76 14.40
CA MET A 116 -8.38 -6.68 13.21
C MET A 116 -6.99 -6.22 13.63
N VAL A 117 -5.97 -6.81 13.02
CA VAL A 117 -4.60 -6.30 13.10
C VAL A 117 -4.21 -5.85 11.70
N PHE A 118 -3.74 -4.61 11.60
CA PHE A 118 -3.35 -3.96 10.36
C PHE A 118 -1.87 -3.69 10.30
N ASP A 119 -1.34 -3.82 9.09
CA ASP A 119 -0.05 -3.32 8.67
C ASP A 119 -0.28 -2.05 7.83
N ASN A 120 0.22 -0.92 8.30
CA ASN A 120 -0.02 0.41 7.75
C ASN A 120 1.25 1.05 7.20
N ASN A 121 2.34 0.30 7.06
CA ASN A 121 3.62 0.84 6.59
C ASN A 121 3.96 0.45 5.14
N ASP A 122 3.03 -0.17 4.42
CA ASP A 122 3.17 -0.51 3.01
C ASP A 122 2.92 0.71 2.09
N LEU A 123 3.62 0.76 0.96
CA LEU A 123 3.47 1.79 -0.09
C LEU A 123 3.17 1.15 -1.43
N LEU A 124 2.18 1.67 -2.16
CA LEU A 124 1.99 1.37 -3.58
C LEU A 124 2.46 2.55 -4.43
N ALA A 125 3.31 2.28 -5.43
CA ALA A 125 3.69 3.24 -6.47
C ALA A 125 3.34 2.69 -7.86
N VAL A 126 2.79 3.53 -8.73
CA VAL A 126 2.34 3.13 -10.06
C VAL A 126 3.00 3.99 -11.12
N PHE A 127 3.65 3.35 -12.08
CA PHE A 127 4.31 4.00 -13.21
C PHE A 127 3.69 3.54 -14.53
N ASP A 128 3.75 4.40 -15.54
CA ASP A 128 3.36 4.01 -16.89
C ASP A 128 4.43 3.21 -17.63
N HIS A 129 4.11 2.87 -18.88
CA HIS A 129 4.98 2.12 -19.77
C HIS A 129 6.29 2.84 -20.12
N THR A 130 6.32 4.18 -20.03
CA THR A 130 7.52 5.00 -20.24
C THR A 130 8.33 5.18 -18.95
N GLY A 131 7.82 4.66 -17.83
CA GLY A 131 8.41 4.79 -16.51
C GLY A 131 8.10 6.12 -15.83
N LYS A 132 7.05 6.85 -16.24
CA LYS A 132 6.61 8.07 -15.56
C LYS A 132 5.64 7.71 -14.42
N LEU A 133 5.81 8.33 -13.26
CA LEU A 133 4.90 8.18 -12.13
C LEU A 133 3.47 8.63 -12.49
N ILE A 134 2.50 7.74 -12.24
CA ILE A 134 1.07 8.02 -12.28
C ILE A 134 0.59 8.48 -10.92
N GLY A 135 1.00 7.78 -9.87
CA GLY A 135 0.64 8.11 -8.51
C GLY A 135 1.19 7.09 -7.52
N SER A 136 0.98 7.38 -6.24
CA SER A 136 1.32 6.49 -5.13
C SER A 136 0.34 6.68 -3.98
N ALA A 137 0.25 5.69 -3.10
CA ALA A 137 -0.58 5.74 -1.91
C ALA A 137 -0.02 4.83 -0.81
N LEU A 138 -0.22 5.23 0.44
CA LEU A 138 -0.03 4.33 1.56
C LEU A 138 -1.10 3.25 1.51
N LEU A 139 -0.75 2.06 2.00
CA LEU A 139 -1.67 0.95 2.11
C LEU A 139 -1.95 0.65 3.58
N GLN A 140 -3.19 0.25 3.85
CA GLN A 140 -3.60 -0.35 5.11
C GLN A 140 -4.05 -1.78 4.83
N ARG A 141 -3.24 -2.72 5.30
CA ARG A 141 -3.36 -4.14 5.03
C ARG A 141 -3.87 -4.87 6.25
N PRO A 142 -5.01 -5.57 6.21
CA PRO A 142 -5.35 -6.48 7.29
C PRO A 142 -4.37 -7.65 7.27
N ILE A 143 -3.63 -7.85 8.36
CA ILE A 143 -2.77 -9.03 8.54
C ILE A 143 -3.48 -10.14 9.31
N SER A 144 -4.46 -9.80 10.16
CA SER A 144 -5.33 -10.82 10.75
C SER A 144 -6.71 -10.25 11.04
N ILE A 145 -7.73 -11.10 10.90
CA ILE A 145 -9.12 -10.78 11.26
C ILE A 145 -9.64 -11.93 12.10
N THR A 146 -9.91 -11.64 13.38
CA THR A 146 -10.51 -12.59 14.33
C THR A 146 -11.98 -12.24 14.50
N ASP A 147 -12.84 -13.09 13.97
CA ASP A 147 -14.29 -13.00 14.12
C ASP A 147 -14.77 -14.15 15.02
N PRO A 148 -15.27 -13.88 16.23
CA PRO A 148 -15.68 -14.92 17.18
C PRO A 148 -16.86 -15.77 16.67
N SER A 149 -17.61 -15.31 15.67
CA SER A 149 -18.73 -16.03 15.08
C SER A 149 -18.33 -17.01 13.98
N ARG A 150 -17.10 -16.91 13.46
CA ARG A 150 -16.60 -17.74 12.35
C ARG A 150 -15.64 -18.82 12.84
N LYS A 151 -15.67 -19.98 12.17
CA LYS A 151 -14.71 -21.08 12.40
C LYS A 151 -13.65 -21.12 11.30
N ASN A 152 -12.48 -21.66 11.63
CA ASN A 152 -11.47 -22.05 10.63
C ASN A 152 -12.12 -22.94 9.54
N PRO A 153 -11.77 -22.77 8.24
CA PRO A 153 -10.72 -21.94 7.67
C PRO A 153 -11.18 -20.54 7.19
N HIS A 154 -12.40 -20.10 7.54
CA HIS A 154 -12.94 -18.80 7.08
C HIS A 154 -12.32 -17.59 7.79
N MET A 155 -11.24 -17.79 8.56
CA MET A 155 -10.52 -16.75 9.27
C MET A 155 -9.35 -16.24 8.41
N TRP A 156 -9.22 -14.92 8.30
CA TRP A 156 -8.08 -14.28 7.67
C TRP A 156 -6.91 -14.27 8.66
N THR A 157 -5.93 -15.15 8.45
CA THR A 157 -4.76 -15.27 9.32
C THR A 157 -3.54 -14.56 8.73
N GLU A 158 -2.55 -14.24 9.55
CA GLU A 158 -1.29 -13.63 9.10
C GLU A 158 -0.54 -14.51 8.09
N HIS A 159 -0.57 -15.83 8.28
CA HIS A 159 -0.03 -16.77 7.32
C HIS A 159 -0.74 -16.68 5.96
N THR A 160 -2.07 -16.65 5.96
CA THR A 160 -2.87 -16.50 4.74
C THR A 160 -2.59 -15.16 4.06
N ALA A 161 -2.60 -14.06 4.82
CA ALA A 161 -2.37 -12.71 4.33
C ALA A 161 -1.01 -12.61 3.62
N ASN A 162 0.04 -13.14 4.23
CA ASN A 162 1.38 -13.14 3.63
C ASN A 162 1.46 -13.98 2.36
N ARG A 163 0.81 -15.15 2.30
CA ARG A 163 0.79 -15.99 1.09
C ARG A 163 0.06 -15.36 -0.08
N VAL A 164 -1.10 -14.75 0.16
CA VAL A 164 -1.83 -14.01 -0.87
C VAL A 164 -0.96 -12.88 -1.42
N TYR A 165 -0.30 -12.15 -0.54
CA TYR A 165 0.57 -11.05 -0.92
C TYR A 165 1.79 -11.49 -1.74
N ASP A 166 2.50 -12.51 -1.28
CA ASP A 166 3.70 -12.99 -1.98
C ASP A 166 3.33 -13.59 -3.35
N ALA A 167 2.12 -14.12 -3.50
CA ALA A 167 1.60 -14.64 -4.77
C ALA A 167 1.37 -13.56 -5.83
N TRP A 168 1.23 -12.30 -5.43
CA TRP A 168 0.96 -11.17 -6.33
C TRP A 168 2.18 -10.67 -7.09
N ASP A 169 3.40 -11.05 -6.69
CA ASP A 169 4.61 -10.67 -7.43
C ASP A 169 4.59 -11.26 -8.86
N GLY A 170 4.78 -10.39 -9.85
CA GLY A 170 4.76 -10.73 -11.27
C GLY A 170 3.36 -11.00 -11.84
N ARG A 171 2.27 -10.70 -11.11
CA ARG A 171 0.90 -11.00 -11.56
C ARG A 171 0.24 -9.84 -12.29
N PRO A 172 -0.64 -10.13 -13.26
CA PRO A 172 -1.40 -9.08 -13.96
C PRO A 172 -2.38 -8.38 -13.01
N VAL A 173 -2.50 -7.07 -13.21
CA VAL A 173 -3.43 -6.20 -12.49
C VAL A 173 -4.59 -5.84 -13.39
N THR A 174 -5.80 -5.89 -12.85
CA THR A 174 -7.04 -5.50 -13.50
C THR A 174 -7.73 -4.43 -12.68
N LEU A 175 -8.07 -3.31 -13.31
CA LEU A 175 -8.97 -2.34 -12.70
C LEU A 175 -10.40 -2.79 -12.99
N TYR A 176 -11.19 -2.99 -11.95
CA TYR A 176 -12.57 -3.44 -12.09
C TYR A 176 -13.51 -2.67 -11.17
N ARG A 177 -14.81 -2.76 -11.44
CA ARG A 177 -15.86 -2.23 -10.57
C ARG A 177 -16.52 -3.37 -9.81
N ASN A 178 -16.50 -3.29 -8.49
CA ASN A 178 -17.32 -4.14 -7.64
C ASN A 178 -18.69 -3.47 -7.39
N LYS A 179 -19.76 -4.23 -7.59
CA LYS A 179 -21.16 -3.80 -7.36
C LYS A 179 -21.92 -4.73 -6.40
N ASN A 180 -21.24 -5.72 -5.82
CA ASN A 180 -21.87 -6.82 -5.09
C ASN A 180 -22.03 -6.56 -3.58
N PHE A 181 -21.60 -5.39 -3.10
CA PHE A 181 -21.64 -5.00 -1.69
C PHE A 181 -22.37 -3.67 -1.51
N ASP A 182 -22.77 -3.36 -0.25
CA ASP A 182 -23.36 -2.08 0.16
C ASP A 182 -22.53 -0.87 -0.27
N ILE A 183 -21.20 -1.03 -0.28
CA ILE A 183 -20.26 -0.06 -0.78
C ILE A 183 -19.74 -0.55 -2.14
N GLN A 184 -20.16 0.11 -3.21
CA GLN A 184 -19.59 -0.09 -4.53
C GLN A 184 -18.24 0.61 -4.63
N TYR A 185 -17.31 0.02 -5.36
CA TYR A 185 -15.99 0.60 -5.56
C TYR A 185 -15.37 0.19 -6.89
N PHE A 186 -14.39 0.98 -7.31
CA PHE A 186 -13.37 0.53 -8.25
C PHE A 186 -12.16 0.06 -7.46
N GLY A 187 -11.58 -1.06 -7.88
CA GLY A 187 -10.47 -1.70 -7.18
C GLY A 187 -9.47 -2.32 -8.15
N LEU A 188 -8.27 -2.55 -7.63
CA LEU A 188 -7.20 -3.26 -8.33
C LEU A 188 -7.26 -4.73 -7.94
N MET A 189 -7.76 -5.55 -8.85
CA MET A 189 -7.71 -7.01 -8.74
C MET A 189 -6.36 -7.49 -9.27
N ILE A 190 -5.65 -8.25 -8.46
CA ILE A 190 -4.45 -8.97 -8.90
C ILE A 190 -4.85 -10.43 -9.11
N ASP A 191 -4.38 -11.05 -10.18
CA ASP A 191 -4.59 -12.48 -10.42
C ASP A 191 -3.99 -13.30 -9.26
N ASP A 192 -4.88 -13.90 -8.46
CA ASP A 192 -4.55 -14.70 -7.29
C ASP A 192 -4.60 -16.21 -7.55
N SER A 193 -4.63 -16.67 -8.80
CA SER A 193 -4.92 -18.04 -9.30
C SER A 193 -4.34 -19.23 -8.51
N LEU A 194 -3.39 -18.99 -7.61
CA LEU A 194 -2.98 -19.93 -6.56
C LEU A 194 -4.06 -20.20 -5.48
N GLY A 195 -5.11 -19.37 -5.37
CA GLY A 195 -6.30 -19.61 -4.55
C GLY A 195 -6.04 -19.72 -3.05
N TRP A 196 -5.07 -18.96 -2.52
CA TRP A 196 -4.60 -19.10 -1.13
C TRP A 196 -5.61 -18.73 -0.04
N TYR A 197 -6.73 -18.09 -0.40
CA TYR A 197 -7.83 -17.82 0.53
C TYR A 197 -9.17 -18.34 -0.01
N ASP A 198 -9.93 -19.00 0.88
CA ASP A 198 -11.22 -19.65 0.60
C ASP A 198 -11.26 -20.45 -0.72
N LYS A 199 -10.15 -21.11 -1.08
CA LYS A 199 -9.97 -21.87 -2.34
C LYS A 199 -10.26 -21.04 -3.60
N GLY A 200 -9.88 -19.75 -3.60
CA GLY A 200 -10.12 -18.82 -4.71
C GLY A 200 -11.57 -18.36 -4.85
N ARG A 201 -12.43 -18.69 -3.88
CA ARG A 201 -13.84 -18.22 -3.86
C ARG A 201 -13.97 -16.77 -3.46
N VAL A 202 -13.02 -16.26 -2.67
CA VAL A 202 -13.02 -14.88 -2.21
C VAL A 202 -11.91 -14.13 -2.93
N ARG A 203 -12.29 -13.02 -3.56
CA ARG A 203 -11.35 -12.09 -4.18
C ARG A 203 -10.72 -11.21 -3.11
N VAL A 204 -9.39 -11.13 -3.11
CA VAL A 204 -8.63 -10.13 -2.37
C VAL A 204 -8.10 -9.10 -3.36
N ASP A 205 -8.26 -7.83 -3.07
CA ASP A 205 -7.92 -6.72 -3.97
C ASP A 205 -7.57 -5.45 -3.17
N LEU A 206 -7.22 -4.37 -3.89
CA LEU A 206 -6.97 -3.05 -3.31
C LEU A 206 -8.10 -2.09 -3.68
N HIS A 207 -8.68 -1.42 -2.69
CA HIS A 207 -9.74 -0.42 -2.89
C HIS A 207 -9.78 0.61 -1.76
N LYS A 208 -10.80 1.49 -1.74
CA LYS A 208 -11.00 2.48 -0.67
C LYS A 208 -11.27 1.86 0.70
N GLN A 209 -11.03 2.61 1.78
CA GLN A 209 -11.27 2.17 3.15
C GLN A 209 -12.78 1.96 3.42
N GLU A 210 -13.17 0.72 3.66
CA GLU A 210 -14.54 0.33 4.01
C GLU A 210 -14.48 -0.89 4.98
N ALA A 211 -15.47 -1.79 4.98
CA ALA A 211 -15.31 -3.05 5.71
C ALA A 211 -14.43 -4.05 4.91
N THR A 212 -13.71 -4.95 5.57
CA THR A 212 -12.84 -5.93 4.88
C THR A 212 -12.93 -7.33 5.47
N ASN A 213 -12.76 -8.33 4.60
CA ASN A 213 -12.52 -9.75 4.93
C ASN A 213 -11.13 -10.21 4.43
N GLY A 214 -10.22 -9.28 4.15
CA GLY A 214 -8.86 -9.55 3.65
C GLY A 214 -8.36 -8.55 2.59
N CYS A 215 -9.27 -7.78 1.98
CA CYS A 215 -8.95 -6.70 1.05
C CYS A 215 -8.13 -5.58 1.70
N ILE A 216 -7.37 -4.89 0.88
CA ILE A 216 -6.35 -3.92 1.26
C ILE A 216 -6.87 -2.54 0.95
N PHE A 217 -6.65 -1.60 1.85
CA PHE A 217 -7.11 -0.26 1.63
C PHE A 217 -6.02 0.65 1.07
N ILE A 218 -6.37 1.36 0.01
CA ILE A 218 -5.66 2.52 -0.50
C ILE A 218 -6.03 3.67 0.43
N VAL A 219 -5.04 4.15 1.20
CA VAL A 219 -5.23 5.24 2.14
C VAL A 219 -5.30 6.56 1.37
N ASP A 220 -6.43 7.25 1.47
CA ASP A 220 -6.62 8.60 0.93
C ASP A 220 -7.21 9.48 2.04
N PRO A 221 -6.62 10.66 2.32
CA PRO A 221 -7.04 11.54 3.42
C PRO A 221 -8.47 12.06 3.26
N ASN A 222 -9.05 11.99 2.06
CA ASN A 222 -10.41 12.44 1.79
C ASN A 222 -11.44 11.30 1.87
N THR A 223 -11.03 10.10 2.30
CA THR A 223 -11.95 8.96 2.38
C THR A 223 -13.04 9.23 3.42
N PRO A 224 -14.34 9.20 3.03
CA PRO A 224 -15.43 9.35 3.98
C PRO A 224 -15.45 8.19 4.99
N PRO A 225 -15.91 8.43 6.23
CA PRO A 225 -16.06 7.36 7.21
C PRO A 225 -17.11 6.34 6.75
N TYR A 226 -16.96 5.08 7.16
CA TYR A 226 -17.89 3.99 6.81
C TYR A 226 -19.35 4.26 7.25
N SER A 227 -19.54 5.06 8.31
CA SER A 227 -20.86 5.49 8.77
C SER A 227 -21.63 6.34 7.75
N ASP A 228 -20.93 7.02 6.82
CA ASP A 228 -21.53 7.78 5.71
C ASP A 228 -21.44 6.98 4.40
N LYS A 229 -22.21 5.88 4.34
CA LYS A 229 -22.24 4.96 3.19
C LYS A 229 -22.53 5.67 1.86
N ALA A 230 -23.33 6.73 1.86
CA ALA A 230 -23.70 7.47 0.66
C ALA A 230 -22.50 8.22 0.07
N LYS A 231 -21.79 9.00 0.90
CA LYS A 231 -20.55 9.66 0.44
C LYS A 231 -19.48 8.64 0.09
N LEU A 232 -19.33 7.59 0.88
CA LEU A 232 -18.34 6.56 0.61
C LEU A 232 -18.60 5.86 -0.73
N ASN A 233 -19.85 5.59 -1.10
CA ASN A 233 -20.21 5.03 -2.42
C ASN A 233 -19.79 5.93 -3.59
N MET A 234 -19.90 7.25 -3.43
CA MET A 234 -19.50 8.22 -4.45
C MET A 234 -17.99 8.50 -4.47
N PHE A 235 -17.28 8.16 -3.39
CA PHE A 235 -15.86 8.41 -3.25
C PHE A 235 -15.01 7.41 -4.04
N GLU A 236 -13.93 7.93 -4.61
CA GLU A 236 -12.90 7.16 -5.29
C GLU A 236 -11.51 7.71 -4.90
N PRO A 237 -10.57 6.84 -4.44
CA PRO A 237 -9.22 7.26 -4.08
C PRO A 237 -8.52 7.95 -5.24
N GLN A 238 -7.68 8.95 -4.94
CA GLN A 238 -6.96 9.70 -5.97
C GLN A 238 -6.13 8.80 -6.90
N LEU A 239 -5.44 7.80 -6.33
CA LEU A 239 -4.66 6.85 -7.12
C LEU A 239 -5.50 6.10 -8.16
N ILE A 240 -6.74 5.70 -7.81
CA ILE A 240 -7.62 5.00 -8.75
C ILE A 240 -8.06 5.96 -9.87
N LYS A 241 -8.42 7.21 -9.54
CA LYS A 241 -8.76 8.24 -10.54
C LYS A 241 -7.59 8.52 -11.48
N ASP A 242 -6.37 8.59 -10.96
CA ASP A 242 -5.16 8.81 -11.76
C ASP A 242 -4.91 7.65 -12.74
N ILE A 243 -5.09 6.40 -12.28
CA ILE A 243 -5.01 5.22 -13.13
C ILE A 243 -6.09 5.24 -14.21
N GLN A 244 -7.36 5.49 -13.85
CA GLN A 244 -8.48 5.57 -14.80
C GLN A 244 -8.25 6.62 -15.88
N THR A 245 -7.78 7.80 -15.46
CA THR A 245 -7.44 8.91 -16.36
C THR A 245 -6.34 8.49 -17.33
N HIS A 246 -5.29 7.83 -16.82
CA HIS A 246 -4.18 7.38 -17.66
C HIS A 246 -4.60 6.30 -18.67
N ILE A 247 -5.33 5.27 -18.22
CA ILE A 247 -5.76 4.17 -19.09
C ILE A 247 -6.97 4.52 -19.97
N ARG A 248 -7.59 5.68 -19.74
CA ARG A 248 -8.80 6.20 -20.40
C ARG A 248 -9.99 5.25 -20.31
N ALA A 249 -10.15 4.62 -19.16
CA ALA A 249 -11.24 3.68 -18.88
C ALA A 249 -11.54 3.64 -17.38
N THR A 250 -12.81 3.44 -17.03
CA THR A 250 -13.23 3.26 -15.63
C THR A 250 -12.93 1.86 -15.11
N ALA A 251 -12.90 0.86 -16.00
CA ALA A 251 -12.48 -0.50 -15.72
C ALA A 251 -11.81 -1.10 -16.97
N LYS A 252 -10.75 -1.90 -16.77
CA LYS A 252 -10.02 -2.57 -17.83
C LYS A 252 -9.23 -3.74 -17.26
N SER A 253 -9.29 -4.88 -17.94
CA SER A 253 -8.50 -6.07 -17.59
C SER A 253 -7.05 -5.95 -18.04
N ASN A 254 -6.15 -6.55 -17.26
CA ASN A 254 -4.72 -6.67 -17.58
C ASN A 254 -4.06 -5.32 -17.95
N ILE A 255 -4.20 -4.33 -17.07
CA ILE A 255 -3.69 -2.96 -17.27
C ILE A 255 -2.19 -2.84 -16.98
N GLY A 256 -1.59 -3.83 -16.32
CA GLY A 256 -0.20 -3.82 -15.94
C GLY A 256 0.19 -5.03 -15.09
N THR A 257 1.37 -4.96 -14.48
CA THR A 257 1.94 -6.04 -13.65
C THR A 257 2.24 -5.53 -12.25
N MET A 258 1.90 -6.32 -11.23
CA MET A 258 2.24 -6.09 -9.84
C MET A 258 3.62 -6.66 -9.52
N TYR A 259 4.44 -5.87 -8.83
CA TYR A 259 5.72 -6.28 -8.27
C TYR A 259 5.69 -6.04 -6.77
N VAL A 260 5.98 -7.09 -6.00
CA VAL A 260 5.99 -7.01 -4.53
C VAL A 260 7.44 -7.00 -4.07
N ILE A 261 7.82 -5.94 -3.35
CA ILE A 261 9.17 -5.72 -2.84
C ILE A 261 9.13 -5.80 -1.33
N LYS A 262 9.99 -6.63 -0.74
CA LYS A 262 10.29 -6.60 0.68
C LYS A 262 11.60 -5.84 0.89
N ILE A 263 11.56 -4.78 1.70
CA ILE A 263 12.78 -4.04 2.04
C ILE A 263 13.74 -4.99 2.80
N ILE A 264 15.01 -4.95 2.40
CA ILE A 264 16.11 -5.78 2.95
C ILE A 264 16.94 -4.95 3.93
#